data_AF-A0A0R3M120-F1
#
_entry.id   AF-A0A0R3M120-F1
#
_cell.length_a   1.000
_cell.length_b   1.000
_cell.length_c   1.000
_cell.angle_alpha   90.00
_cell.angle_beta   90.00
_cell.angle_gamma   90.00
#
_symmetry.space_group_name_H-M   'P 1'
#
loop_
_entity.id
_entity.type
_entity.pdbx_description
1 polymer ?
#
loop_
_entity_poly.entity_id
_entity_poly.type
_entity_poly.pdbx_seq_one_letter_code
_entity_poly.pdbx_strand_id
1 'polypeptide(L)'
;MFKYTLVVMLAALFGNGTAFAQENRGTPEQRAACAPDAFRLCLSYIPDATHVEACLRQRKSDLSEACRAVFDHAAEAASVRTIGSRRYRGARDEE
;
A
#
# COMPACT_ATOMS: atom_id res chain seq x y z
N MET A 1 18.42 -45.15 3.26
CA MET A 1 17.54 -44.32 4.12
C MET A 1 18.04 -42.88 4.27
N PHE A 2 19.33 -42.62 4.54
CA PHE A 2 19.89 -41.25 4.63
C PHE A 2 19.79 -40.38 3.36
N LYS A 3 19.59 -40.97 2.17
CA LYS A 3 19.44 -40.21 0.92
C LYS A 3 18.04 -39.61 0.73
N TYR A 4 17.01 -40.18 1.37
CA TYR A 4 15.63 -39.68 1.24
C TYR A 4 15.31 -38.57 2.25
N THR A 5 16.00 -38.51 3.39
CA THR A 5 15.89 -37.41 4.36
C THR A 5 16.41 -36.08 3.80
N LEU A 6 17.45 -36.11 2.95
CA LEU A 6 17.95 -34.90 2.26
C LEU A 6 16.92 -34.32 1.28
N VAL A 7 16.16 -35.18 0.59
CA VAL A 7 15.15 -34.76 -0.39
C VAL A 7 13.93 -34.14 0.29
N VAL A 8 13.51 -34.66 1.45
CA VAL A 8 12.36 -34.11 2.20
C VAL A 8 12.68 -32.75 2.84
N MET A 9 13.91 -32.54 3.32
CA MET A 9 14.35 -31.24 3.85
C MET A 9 14.46 -30.15 2.76
N LEU A 10 14.84 -30.50 1.53
CA LEU A 10 14.90 -29.55 0.40
C LEU A 10 13.52 -29.10 -0.09
N ALA A 11 12.50 -29.94 0.03
CA ALA A 11 11.13 -29.64 -0.43
C ALA A 11 10.37 -28.69 0.51
N ALA A 12 10.77 -28.55 1.78
CA ALA A 12 10.09 -27.72 2.77
C ALA A 12 10.35 -26.21 2.63
N LEU A 13 11.20 -25.78 1.69
CA LEU A 13 11.59 -24.37 1.49
C LEU A 13 10.75 -23.62 0.43
N PHE A 14 9.79 -24.28 -0.24
CA PHE A 14 9.02 -23.72 -1.36
C PHE A 14 7.65 -23.13 -0.99
N GLY A 15 7.45 -22.76 0.29
CA GLY A 15 6.19 -22.24 0.79
C GLY A 15 6.22 -20.76 1.20
N ASN A 16 7.03 -19.91 0.58
CA ASN A 16 6.98 -18.47 0.82
C ASN A 16 5.82 -17.88 0.01
N GLY A 17 4.66 -17.75 0.64
CA GLY A 17 3.49 -17.11 0.05
C GLY A 17 3.86 -15.73 -0.49
N THR A 18 3.64 -15.52 -1.78
CA THR A 18 3.76 -14.21 -2.41
C THR A 18 2.73 -13.29 -1.76
N ALA A 19 3.18 -12.43 -0.85
CA ALA A 19 2.39 -11.29 -0.42
C ALA A 19 2.18 -10.43 -1.66
N PHE A 20 1.00 -10.50 -2.28
CA PHE A 20 0.56 -9.51 -3.24
C PHE A 20 0.52 -8.19 -2.48
N ALA A 21 1.58 -7.39 -2.61
CA ALA A 21 1.55 -6.00 -2.24
C ALA A 21 0.51 -5.35 -3.17
N GLN A 22 -0.72 -5.27 -2.69
CA GLN A 22 -1.81 -4.58 -3.36
C GLN A 22 -1.30 -3.18 -3.69
N GLU A 23 -1.09 -2.95 -4.98
CA GLU A 23 -0.58 -1.70 -5.51
C GLU A 23 -1.48 -0.56 -5.03
N ASN A 24 -1.00 0.16 -4.03
CA ASN A 24 -1.79 1.06 -3.19
C ASN A 24 -2.04 2.40 -3.90
N ARG A 25 -2.28 2.38 -5.22
CA ARG A 25 -2.55 3.53 -6.09
C ARG A 25 -3.97 4.09 -5.89
N GLY A 26 -4.58 3.83 -4.75
CA GLY A 26 -5.97 4.14 -4.43
C GLY A 26 -7.02 3.32 -5.23
N THR A 27 -8.24 3.28 -4.72
CA THR A 27 -9.41 2.68 -5.39
C THR A 27 -9.84 3.54 -6.58
N PRO A 28 -10.57 3.00 -7.57
CA PRO A 28 -11.08 3.81 -8.69
C PRO A 28 -11.93 5.00 -8.21
N GLU A 29 -12.66 4.85 -7.10
CA GLU A 29 -13.44 5.92 -6.47
C GLU A 29 -12.52 7.04 -5.93
N GLN A 30 -11.42 6.67 -5.28
CA GLN A 30 -10.42 7.63 -4.80
C GLN A 30 -9.76 8.40 -5.95
N ARG A 31 -9.47 7.73 -7.07
CA ARG A 31 -8.94 8.38 -8.28
C ARG A 31 -9.94 9.33 -8.89
N ALA A 32 -11.23 8.96 -8.93
CA ALA A 32 -12.29 9.83 -9.44
C ALA A 32 -12.45 11.10 -8.58
N ALA A 33 -12.34 10.99 -7.25
CA ALA A 33 -12.36 12.14 -6.34
C ALA A 33 -11.18 13.11 -6.60
N CYS A 34 -10.01 12.58 -6.95
CA CYS A 34 -8.81 13.36 -7.23
C CYS A 34 -8.62 13.78 -8.69
N ALA A 35 -9.44 13.25 -9.61
CA ALA A 35 -9.38 13.59 -11.04
C ALA A 35 -9.47 15.10 -11.32
N PRO A 36 -10.43 15.88 -10.77
CA PRO A 36 -10.51 17.31 -11.08
C PRO A 36 -9.27 18.09 -10.61
N ASP A 37 -8.68 17.71 -9.47
CA ASP A 37 -7.44 18.32 -8.99
C ASP A 37 -6.22 17.89 -9.81
N ALA A 38 -6.17 16.64 -10.27
CA ALA A 38 -5.11 16.15 -11.15
C ALA A 38 -5.08 16.94 -12.47
N PHE A 39 -6.25 17.16 -13.08
CA PHE A 39 -6.35 17.95 -14.31
C PHE A 39 -5.99 19.43 -14.09
N ARG A 40 -6.32 20.01 -12.92
CA ARG A 40 -6.06 21.43 -12.66
C ARG A 40 -4.61 21.71 -12.22
N LEU A 41 -4.03 20.86 -11.39
CA LEU A 41 -2.74 21.09 -10.72
C LEU A 41 -1.59 20.28 -11.34
N CYS A 42 -1.88 19.12 -11.91
CA CYS A 42 -0.89 18.11 -12.26
C CYS A 42 -0.99 17.65 -13.73
N LEU A 43 -1.56 18.49 -14.60
CA LEU A 43 -1.86 18.16 -16.00
C LEU A 43 -0.65 17.62 -16.77
N SER A 44 0.55 18.16 -16.51
CA SER A 44 1.80 17.76 -17.16
C SER A 44 2.23 16.31 -16.90
N TYR A 45 1.64 15.65 -15.90
CA TYR A 45 1.98 14.27 -15.52
C TYR A 45 0.97 13.24 -16.05
N ILE A 46 -0.14 13.67 -16.67
CA ILE A 46 -1.12 12.77 -17.28
C ILE A 46 -0.52 12.21 -18.59
N PRO A 47 -0.62 10.89 -18.88
CA PRO A 47 -1.47 9.88 -18.22
C PRO A 47 -0.79 9.03 -17.13
N ASP A 48 0.40 9.41 -16.66
CA ASP A 48 1.14 8.62 -15.67
C ASP A 48 0.55 8.79 -14.27
N ALA A 49 -0.21 7.79 -13.84
CA ALA A 49 -0.86 7.77 -12.54
C ALA A 49 0.12 7.89 -11.36
N THR A 50 1.35 7.36 -11.50
CA THR A 50 2.36 7.40 -10.42
C THR A 50 2.87 8.83 -10.24
N HIS A 51 3.17 9.51 -11.34
CA HIS A 51 3.62 10.90 -11.31
C HIS A 51 2.49 11.86 -10.90
N VAL A 52 1.26 11.60 -11.32
CA VAL A 52 0.07 12.35 -10.87
C VAL A 52 -0.12 12.20 -9.36
N GLU A 53 -0.04 10.99 -8.81
CA GLU A 53 -0.12 10.77 -7.36
C GLU A 53 0.98 11.55 -6.62
N ALA A 54 2.22 11.47 -7.11
CA ALA A 54 3.35 12.19 -6.51
C ALA A 54 3.13 13.72 -6.54
N CYS A 55 2.57 14.26 -7.62
CA CYS A 55 2.22 15.67 -7.74
C CYS A 55 1.10 16.06 -6.75
N LEU A 56 0.02 15.28 -6.68
CA LEU A 56 -1.09 15.52 -5.74
C LEU A 56 -0.62 15.47 -4.28
N ARG A 57 0.28 14.55 -3.94
CA ARG A 57 0.88 14.45 -2.59
C ARG A 57 1.71 15.68 -2.22
N GLN A 58 2.37 16.31 -3.18
CA GLN A 58 3.12 17.55 -2.96
C GLN A 58 2.20 18.77 -2.85
N ARG A 59 1.05 18.74 -3.55
CA ARG A 59 0.07 19.82 -3.61
C ARG A 59 -1.09 19.67 -2.63
N LYS A 60 -0.91 18.91 -1.54
CA LYS A 60 -1.98 18.60 -0.56
C LYS A 60 -2.75 19.83 -0.03
N SER A 61 -2.09 20.97 0.13
CA SER A 61 -2.72 22.24 0.55
C SER A 61 -3.69 22.80 -0.49
N ASP A 62 -3.42 22.54 -1.77
CA ASP A 62 -4.13 23.13 -2.91
C ASP A 62 -5.23 22.18 -3.44
N LEU A 63 -5.34 20.98 -2.86
CA LEU A 63 -6.36 19.98 -3.20
C LEU A 63 -7.74 20.38 -2.69
N SER A 64 -8.77 19.96 -3.43
CA SER A 64 -10.15 19.96 -2.95
C SER A 64 -10.29 19.10 -1.69
N GLU A 65 -11.32 19.39 -0.89
CA GLU A 65 -11.59 18.66 0.34
C GLU A 65 -11.81 17.16 0.09
N ALA A 66 -12.49 16.81 -1.00
CA ALA A 66 -12.74 15.43 -1.40
C ALA A 66 -11.44 14.66 -1.67
N CYS A 67 -10.51 15.24 -2.45
CA CYS A 67 -9.24 14.58 -2.74
C CYS A 67 -8.31 14.58 -1.52
N ARG A 68 -8.37 15.59 -0.66
CA ARG A 68 -7.59 15.63 0.59
C ARG A 68 -7.99 14.51 1.54
N ALA A 69 -9.29 14.28 1.71
CA ALA A 69 -9.83 13.21 2.55
C ALA A 69 -9.30 11.83 2.13
N VAL A 70 -9.13 11.57 0.83
CA VAL A 70 -8.53 10.32 0.32
C VAL A 70 -7.14 10.08 0.93
N PHE A 71 -6.30 11.11 0.95
CA PHE A 71 -4.94 10.99 1.47
C PHE A 71 -4.91 10.92 3.00
N ASP A 72 -5.86 11.53 3.68
CA ASP A 72 -5.96 11.52 5.14
C ASP A 72 -6.41 10.14 5.64
N HIS A 73 -7.44 9.55 5.02
CA HIS A 73 -7.87 8.18 5.31
C HIS A 73 -6.80 7.12 4.98
N ALA A 74 -6.01 7.34 3.92
CA ALA A 74 -4.88 6.47 3.59
C ALA A 74 -3.78 6.51 4.67
N ALA A 75 -3.50 7.70 5.22
CA ALA A 75 -2.54 7.87 6.31
C ALA A 75 -3.03 7.20 7.61
N GLU A 76 -4.32 7.31 7.91
CA GLU A 76 -4.95 6.65 9.06
C GLU A 76 -4.93 5.12 8.91
N ALA A 77 -5.28 4.58 7.74
CA ALA A 77 -5.21 3.15 7.49
C ALA A 77 -3.78 2.59 7.62
N ALA A 78 -2.75 3.38 7.27
CA ALA A 78 -1.35 3.01 7.44
C ALA A 78 -0.91 3.03 8.92
N SER A 79 -1.37 4.02 9.70
CA SER A 79 -1.05 4.10 11.13
C SER A 79 -1.71 2.97 11.92
N VAL A 80 -2.97 2.64 11.63
CA VAL A 80 -3.69 1.52 12.25
C VAL A 80 -3.00 0.18 11.93
N ARG A 81 -2.54 -0.04 10.70
CA ARG A 81 -1.77 -1.25 10.35
C ARG A 81 -0.46 -1.37 11.14
N THR A 82 0.23 -0.25 11.38
CA THR A 82 1.45 -0.25 12.19
C THR A 82 1.15 -0.57 13.66
N ILE A 83 0.07 -0.02 14.21
CA ILE A 83 -0.37 -0.31 15.58
C ILE A 83 -0.80 -1.78 15.70
N GLY A 84 -1.59 -2.29 14.74
CA GLY A 84 -2.08 -3.66 14.72
C GLY A 84 -0.96 -4.70 14.56
N SER A 85 0.00 -4.46 13.67
CA SER A 85 1.18 -5.32 13.51
C SER A 85 2.09 -5.30 14.73
N ARG A 86 2.24 -4.15 15.40
CA ARG A 86 3.00 -4.05 16.66
C ARG A 86 2.29 -4.81 17.80
N ARG A 87 0.97 -4.70 17.95
CA ARG A 87 0.21 -5.48 18.94
C ARG A 87 0.27 -6.98 18.66
N TYR A 88 0.16 -7.40 17.40
CA TYR A 88 0.24 -8.81 17.03
C TYR A 88 1.62 -9.40 17.31
N ARG A 89 2.70 -8.63 17.14
CA ARG A 89 4.07 -9.06 17.48
C ARG A 89 4.26 -9.26 18.98
N GLY A 90 3.74 -8.34 19.81
CA GLY A 90 3.90 -8.43 21.27
C GLY A 90 3.15 -9.59 21.93
N ALA A 91 2.12 -10.15 21.28
CA ALA A 91 1.38 -11.31 21.78
C ALA A 91 2.05 -12.66 21.44
N ARG A 92 3.16 -12.68 20.69
CA ARG A 92 3.90 -13.91 20.35
C ARG A 92 5.10 -14.20 21.27
N ASP A 93 5.40 -13.31 22.21
CA ASP A 93 6.55 -13.44 23.12
C ASP A 93 6.16 -14.05 24.50
N GLU A 94 4.96 -14.65 24.61
CA GLU A 94 4.42 -15.25 25.83
C GLU A 94 4.23 -16.79 25.74
N GLU A 95 5.03 -17.48 24.92
CA GLU A 95 5.19 -18.96 24.92
C GLU A 95 6.66 -19.39 25.09
#